data_AF-A0A8H2X8L8-F1
#
_entry.id   AF-A0A8H2X8L8-F1
#
_cell.length_a   1.000
_cell.length_b   1.000
_cell.length_c   1.000
_cell.angle_alpha   90.00
_cell.angle_beta   90.00
_cell.angle_gamma   90.00
#
_symmetry.space_group_name_H-M   'P 1'
#
loop_
_entity.id
_entity.type
_entity.pdbx_description
1 polymer ?
#
loop_
_entity_poly.entity_id
_entity_poly.type
_entity_poly.pdbx_seq_one_letter_code
_entity_poly.pdbx_strand_id
1 'polypeptide(L)'
;YITKNPVDFAGPSFFGGPKDTLVIAASRAGEIYIWERSSAILLHTLTTPSSKELTSLAWNPKSPNQFMLAAAARDGTIRLFKAPTIYVVRPPAHVFHLHRNASRSRFFPPRPRRLEGECKSFMTSYLQCLSKNKNDSTPCRHLNKEYLECRMKRGLMERDSWTNLGLGNLPDSVSDSKPVKGS
;
A
#
# COMPACT_ATOMS: atom_id res chain seq x y z
N TYR A 1 7.91 -1.98 -15.05
CA TYR A 1 6.52 -1.57 -15.36
C TYR A 1 6.31 -1.31 -16.86
N ILE A 2 7.20 -1.80 -17.74
CA ILE A 2 7.12 -1.57 -19.18
C ILE A 2 6.11 -2.57 -19.77
N THR A 3 5.18 -2.06 -20.58
CA THR A 3 4.25 -2.86 -21.38
C THR A 3 5.04 -3.82 -22.27
N LYS A 4 4.50 -5.02 -22.54
CA LYS A 4 5.22 -6.03 -23.36
C LYS A 4 5.60 -5.50 -24.75
N ASN A 5 4.81 -4.55 -25.26
CA ASN A 5 5.06 -3.83 -26.49
C ASN A 5 5.40 -2.36 -26.17
N PRO A 6 6.23 -1.69 -26.98
CA PRO A 6 6.48 -0.26 -26.82
C PRO A 6 5.16 0.50 -26.97
N VAL A 7 4.77 1.24 -25.93
CA VAL A 7 3.59 2.10 -25.92
C VAL A 7 4.04 3.53 -25.80
N ASP A 8 3.46 4.39 -26.62
CA ASP A 8 3.76 5.81 -26.66
C ASP A 8 2.74 6.57 -25.80
N PHE A 9 3.20 7.10 -24.66
CA PHE A 9 2.32 7.69 -23.66
C PHE A 9 2.04 9.17 -23.97
N ALA A 10 0.75 9.52 -23.86
CA ALA A 10 0.26 10.88 -24.01
C ALA A 10 0.23 11.56 -22.63
N GLY A 11 1.09 12.56 -22.45
CA GLY A 11 1.05 13.44 -21.27
C GLY A 11 1.46 12.79 -19.94
N PRO A 12 1.14 13.44 -18.81
CA PRO A 12 1.55 12.97 -17.49
C PRO A 12 0.73 11.76 -17.03
N SER A 13 1.37 10.88 -16.25
CA SER A 13 0.69 9.82 -15.51
C SER A 13 0.10 10.35 -14.20
N PHE A 14 -1.04 9.81 -13.78
CA PHE A 14 -1.73 10.19 -12.55
C PHE A 14 -1.74 9.06 -11.53
N PHE A 15 -1.65 9.40 -10.25
CA PHE A 15 -1.94 8.46 -9.18
C PHE A 15 -3.44 8.42 -8.90
N GLY A 16 -3.96 7.24 -8.60
CA GLY A 16 -5.38 7.07 -8.29
C GLY A 16 -5.68 5.88 -7.40
N GLY A 17 -6.96 5.71 -7.08
CA GLY A 17 -7.45 4.66 -6.18
C GLY A 17 -7.20 4.96 -4.70
N PRO A 18 -7.73 4.12 -3.79
CA PRO A 18 -7.55 4.31 -2.36
C PRO A 18 -6.07 4.36 -1.99
N LYS A 19 -5.64 5.42 -1.28
CA LYS A 19 -4.25 5.65 -0.86
C LYS A 19 -3.22 5.71 -2.01
N ASP A 20 -3.60 6.18 -3.19
CA ASP A 20 -2.70 6.32 -4.37
C ASP A 20 -2.01 5.00 -4.76
N THR A 21 -2.76 3.91 -4.69
CA THR A 21 -2.29 2.54 -4.96
C THR A 21 -2.22 2.21 -6.45
N LEU A 22 -2.84 3.02 -7.30
CA LEU A 22 -2.86 2.85 -8.75
C LEU A 22 -2.05 3.93 -9.44
N VAL A 23 -1.46 3.57 -10.58
CA VAL A 23 -0.90 4.49 -11.56
C VAL A 23 -1.74 4.39 -12.82
N ILE A 24 -2.14 5.53 -13.37
CA ILE A 24 -3.00 5.62 -14.54
C ILE A 24 -2.27 6.46 -15.58
N ALA A 25 -2.16 5.97 -16.81
CA ALA A 25 -1.61 6.74 -17.92
C ALA A 25 -2.41 6.52 -19.20
N ALA A 26 -2.48 7.55 -20.04
CA ALA A 26 -3.05 7.45 -21.37
C ALA A 26 -1.95 7.20 -22.41
N SER A 27 -2.28 6.40 -23.42
CA SER A 27 -1.52 6.25 -24.65
C SER A 27 -2.01 7.25 -25.69
N ARG A 28 -1.13 7.63 -26.63
CA ARG A 28 -1.50 8.42 -27.81
C ARG A 28 -2.53 7.72 -28.70
N ALA A 29 -2.62 6.39 -28.61
CA ALA A 29 -3.61 5.58 -29.30
C ALA A 29 -5.03 5.68 -28.71
N GLY A 30 -5.22 6.37 -27.58
CA GLY A 30 -6.53 6.48 -26.91
C GLY A 30 -6.83 5.37 -25.90
N GLU A 31 -5.81 4.58 -25.54
CA GLU A 31 -5.91 3.54 -24.53
C GLU A 31 -5.50 4.07 -23.16
N ILE A 32 -6.15 3.57 -22.10
CA ILE A 32 -5.80 3.92 -20.72
C ILE A 32 -5.25 2.69 -20.04
N TYR A 33 -4.05 2.82 -19.50
CA TYR A 33 -3.36 1.77 -18.79
C TYR A 33 -3.41 2.06 -17.29
N ILE A 34 -3.76 1.03 -16.52
CA ILE A 34 -3.86 1.10 -15.06
C ILE A 34 -2.94 0.05 -14.48
N TRP A 35 -1.95 0.49 -13.71
CA TRP A 35 -1.01 -0.36 -13.01
C TRP A 35 -1.21 -0.29 -11.50
N GLU A 36 -0.88 -1.37 -10.82
CA GLU A 36 -0.67 -1.35 -9.38
C GLU A 36 0.68 -0.70 -9.07
N ARG A 37 0.70 0.30 -8.18
CA ARG A 37 1.89 1.08 -7.83
C ARG A 37 2.95 0.25 -7.11
N SER A 38 2.53 -0.65 -6.22
CA SER A 38 3.42 -1.44 -5.35
C SER A 38 4.15 -2.52 -6.13
N SER A 39 3.43 -3.25 -6.98
CA SER A 39 3.93 -4.41 -7.73
C SER A 39 4.36 -4.07 -9.16
N ALA A 40 4.00 -2.88 -9.66
CA ALA A 40 4.22 -2.48 -11.05
C ALA A 40 3.54 -3.41 -12.09
N ILE A 41 2.51 -4.16 -11.66
CA ILE A 41 1.73 -5.05 -12.51
C ILE A 41 0.69 -4.24 -13.27
N LEU A 42 0.57 -4.48 -14.57
CA LEU A 42 -0.54 -3.94 -15.38
C LEU A 42 -1.82 -4.68 -14.98
N LEU A 43 -2.76 -3.96 -14.39
CA LEU A 43 -4.03 -4.51 -13.94
C LEU A 43 -5.06 -4.48 -15.07
N HIS A 44 -5.19 -3.32 -15.72
CA HIS A 44 -6.22 -3.11 -16.74
C HIS A 44 -5.69 -2.27 -17.90
N THR A 45 -6.20 -2.59 -19.08
CA THR A 45 -6.10 -1.76 -20.28
C THR A 45 -7.52 -1.43 -20.72
N LEU A 46 -7.91 -0.16 -20.63
CA LEU A 46 -9.21 0.32 -21.07
C LEU A 46 -9.05 0.84 -22.50
N THR A 47 -9.74 0.19 -23.42
CA THR A 47 -9.80 0.62 -24.82
C THR A 47 -10.99 1.54 -25.00
N THR A 48 -10.77 2.69 -25.64
CA THR A 48 -11.87 3.56 -26.04
C THR A 48 -12.20 3.32 -27.51
N PRO A 49 -13.49 3.32 -27.89
CA PRO A 49 -13.91 3.22 -29.29
C PRO A 49 -13.32 4.29 -30.22
N SER A 50 -12.94 5.46 -29.69
CA SER A 50 -12.23 6.47 -30.48
C SER A 50 -10.72 6.22 -30.41
N SER A 51 -10.12 5.96 -31.57
CA SER A 51 -8.66 5.86 -31.75
C SER A 51 -7.98 7.24 -31.71
N LYS A 52 -8.43 8.11 -30.81
CA LYS A 52 -7.94 9.48 -30.68
C LYS A 52 -7.27 9.66 -29.34
N GLU A 53 -6.18 10.44 -29.37
CA GLU A 53 -5.39 10.77 -28.19
C GLU A 53 -6.26 11.41 -27.10
N LEU A 54 -6.04 10.94 -25.88
CA LEU A 54 -6.68 11.49 -24.69
C LEU A 54 -5.92 12.75 -24.28
N THR A 55 -6.66 13.83 -24.06
CA THR A 55 -6.11 15.13 -23.69
C THR A 55 -6.07 15.33 -22.19
N SER A 56 -6.98 14.69 -21.46
CA SER A 56 -7.08 14.84 -20.00
C SER A 56 -7.65 13.59 -19.34
N LEU A 57 -7.15 13.29 -18.13
CA LEU A 57 -7.61 12.23 -17.25
C LEU A 57 -7.88 12.80 -15.86
N ALA A 58 -9.00 12.43 -15.24
CA ALA A 58 -9.35 12.85 -13.88
C ALA A 58 -10.07 11.72 -13.14
N TRP A 59 -9.67 11.42 -11.91
CA TRP A 59 -10.30 10.37 -11.09
C TRP A 59 -11.02 10.96 -9.87
N ASN A 60 -12.03 10.25 -9.37
CA ASN A 60 -12.79 10.68 -8.18
C ASN A 60 -12.24 10.03 -6.88
N PRO A 61 -11.63 10.81 -5.97
CA PRO A 61 -11.08 10.31 -4.70
C PRO A 61 -12.10 10.07 -3.60
N LYS A 62 -13.30 10.62 -3.72
CA LYS A 62 -14.26 10.72 -2.62
C LYS A 62 -15.16 9.49 -2.47
N SER A 63 -15.07 8.54 -3.41
CA SER A 63 -15.94 7.37 -3.50
C SER A 63 -15.15 6.09 -3.21
N PRO A 64 -15.03 5.67 -1.94
CA PRO A 64 -14.27 4.48 -1.58
C PRO A 64 -14.87 3.19 -2.14
N ASN A 65 -16.19 3.15 -2.37
CA ASN A 65 -16.89 1.94 -2.82
C ASN A 65 -17.11 1.88 -4.34
N GLN A 66 -16.77 2.95 -5.06
CA GLN A 66 -16.92 3.00 -6.51
C GLN A 66 -15.75 3.74 -7.14
N PHE A 67 -14.97 3.04 -7.95
CA PHE A 67 -13.94 3.66 -8.79
C PHE A 67 -14.62 4.43 -9.92
N MET A 68 -14.25 5.70 -10.09
CA MET A 68 -14.73 6.53 -11.18
C MET A 68 -13.59 7.33 -11.80
N LEU A 69 -13.46 7.22 -13.12
CA LEU A 69 -12.44 7.88 -13.93
C LEU A 69 -13.11 8.59 -15.11
N ALA A 70 -12.76 9.84 -15.34
CA ALA A 70 -13.14 10.63 -16.49
C ALA A 70 -11.94 10.76 -17.44
N ALA A 71 -12.17 10.56 -18.73
CA ALA A 71 -11.19 10.77 -19.78
C ALA A 71 -11.79 11.68 -20.86
N ALA A 72 -11.08 12.75 -21.20
CA ALA A 72 -11.44 13.63 -22.32
C ALA A 72 -10.57 13.29 -23.53
N ALA A 73 -11.20 13.17 -24.69
CA ALA A 73 -10.53 12.91 -25.96
C ALA A 73 -10.50 14.17 -26.83
N ARG A 74 -9.54 14.22 -27.76
CA ARG A 74 -9.39 15.33 -28.72
C ARG A 74 -10.59 15.51 -29.66
N ASP A 75 -11.43 14.49 -29.79
CA ASP A 75 -12.67 14.53 -30.55
C ASP A 75 -13.80 15.31 -29.85
N GLY A 76 -13.56 15.84 -28.64
CA GLY A 76 -14.54 16.57 -27.85
C GLY A 76 -15.40 15.67 -26.95
N THR A 77 -15.20 14.35 -26.98
CA THR A 77 -15.94 13.39 -26.16
C THR A 77 -15.33 13.27 -24.78
N ILE A 78 -16.18 13.30 -23.75
CA ILE A 78 -15.80 12.95 -22.38
C ILE A 78 -16.42 11.60 -22.04
N ARG A 79 -15.58 10.67 -21.57
CA ARG A 79 -15.98 9.31 -21.21
C ARG A 79 -15.82 9.11 -19.71
N LEU A 80 -16.81 8.47 -19.11
CA LEU A 80 -16.81 8.10 -17.69
C LEU A 80 -16.73 6.59 -17.55
N PHE A 81 -15.72 6.12 -16.83
CA PHE A 81 -15.54 4.73 -16.44
C PHE A 81 -15.97 4.57 -15.00
N LYS A 82 -16.82 3.58 -14.72
CA LYS A 82 -17.28 3.24 -13.37
C LYS A 82 -17.01 1.76 -13.12
N ALA A 83 -16.47 1.43 -11.95
CA ALA A 83 -16.31 0.05 -11.50
C ALA A 83 -16.61 -0.05 -10.00
N PRO A 84 -17.27 -1.13 -9.52
CA PRO A 84 -17.38 -1.39 -8.09
C PRO A 84 -15.98 -1.64 -7.50
N THR A 85 -15.65 -1.06 -6.34
CA THR A 85 -14.29 -1.14 -5.73
C THR A 85 -13.89 -2.52 -5.22
N ILE A 86 -14.62 -3.58 -5.56
CA ILE A 86 -14.28 -4.93 -5.11
C ILE A 86 -13.53 -5.60 -6.27
N TYR A 87 -12.32 -6.08 -5.99
CA TYR A 87 -11.39 -6.80 -6.86
C TYR A 87 -10.48 -5.95 -7.74
N VAL A 88 -9.38 -5.47 -7.14
CA VAL A 88 -8.07 -5.64 -7.79
C VAL A 88 -7.89 -7.16 -7.89
N VAL A 89 -8.26 -7.76 -9.03
CA VAL A 89 -8.10 -9.20 -9.25
C VAL A 89 -6.60 -9.48 -9.24
N ARG A 90 -6.16 -10.04 -8.12
CA ARG A 90 -4.88 -10.70 -7.93
C ARG A 90 -4.68 -11.64 -9.13
N PRO A 91 -3.72 -11.42 -10.04
CA PRO A 91 -3.43 -12.43 -11.05
C PRO A 91 -3.03 -13.73 -10.34
N PRO A 92 -3.44 -14.91 -10.84
CA PRO A 92 -2.96 -16.18 -10.29
C PRO A 92 -1.43 -16.16 -10.30
N ALA A 93 -0.84 -16.65 -9.21
CA ALA A 93 0.59 -16.80 -9.05
C ALA A 93 1.13 -17.77 -10.13
N HIS A 94 1.38 -17.27 -11.35
CA HIS A 94 2.14 -18.00 -12.33
C HIS A 94 3.61 -17.95 -11.92
N VAL A 95 4.04 -19.04 -11.31
CA VAL A 95 5.45 -19.42 -11.16
C VAL A 95 6.07 -19.43 -12.55
N PHE A 96 6.91 -18.44 -12.86
CA PHE A 96 7.79 -18.52 -14.01
C PHE A 96 9.09 -19.18 -13.56
N HIS A 97 9.32 -20.40 -14.05
CA HIS A 97 10.65 -21.00 -14.05
C HIS A 97 11.55 -20.16 -14.95
N LEU A 98 12.55 -19.49 -14.35
CA LEU A 98 13.56 -18.76 -15.10
C LEU A 98 14.45 -19.78 -15.83
N HIS A 99 14.31 -19.85 -17.15
CA HIS A 99 15.35 -20.44 -17.98
C HIS A 99 16.54 -19.48 -18.05
N ARG A 100 17.69 -20.07 -17.72
CA ARG A 100 19.04 -19.52 -17.65
C ARG A 100 19.43 -18.81 -18.96
N ASN A 101 20.08 -17.65 -18.79
CA ASN A 101 21.02 -16.97 -19.68
C ASN A 101 20.54 -15.61 -20.22
N ALA A 102 20.83 -14.55 -19.47
CA ALA A 102 21.42 -13.34 -20.02
C ALA A 102 22.11 -12.56 -18.90
N SER A 103 23.38 -12.28 -19.15
CA SER A 103 24.39 -11.67 -18.28
C SER A 103 24.05 -10.26 -17.80
N ARG A 104 24.44 -10.01 -16.54
CA ARG A 104 24.68 -8.69 -15.91
C ARG A 104 23.50 -7.71 -15.91
N SER A 105 22.71 -7.79 -14.86
CA SER A 105 22.21 -6.58 -14.19
C SER A 105 22.39 -6.76 -12.69
N ARG A 106 23.18 -5.86 -12.10
CA ARG A 106 23.33 -5.76 -10.64
C ARG A 106 21.95 -5.45 -10.07
N PHE A 107 21.31 -6.48 -9.54
CA PHE A 107 20.07 -6.37 -8.80
C PHE A 107 20.40 -5.65 -7.51
N PHE A 108 20.22 -4.33 -7.47
CA PHE A 108 20.08 -3.65 -6.19
C PHE A 108 18.67 -3.97 -5.70
N PRO A 109 18.50 -4.77 -4.64
CA PRO A 109 17.18 -4.95 -4.06
C PRO A 109 16.67 -3.54 -3.69
N PRO A 110 15.43 -3.17 -4.06
CA PRO A 110 14.83 -1.98 -3.50
C PRO A 110 14.90 -2.14 -1.99
N ARG A 111 15.50 -1.15 -1.30
CA ARG A 111 15.49 -1.12 0.17
C ARG A 111 14.06 -1.39 0.63
N PRO A 112 13.84 -2.27 1.62
CA PRO A 112 12.50 -2.64 2.03
C PRO A 112 11.74 -1.38 2.43
N ARG A 113 10.78 -1.00 1.59
CA ARG A 113 9.84 0.07 1.87
C ARG A 113 8.96 -0.51 2.96
N ARG A 114 9.27 -0.09 4.20
CA ARG A 114 8.69 -0.56 5.47
C ARG A 114 7.29 -1.13 5.26
N LEU A 115 7.19 -2.43 5.52
CA LEU A 115 5.95 -3.11 5.89
C LEU A 115 4.99 -2.11 6.51
N GLU A 116 3.72 -2.14 6.07
CA GLU A 116 2.63 -1.56 6.85
C GLU A 116 2.90 -1.80 8.33
N GLY A 117 3.09 -0.70 9.08
CA GLY A 117 3.85 -0.73 10.33
C GLY A 117 3.49 -1.94 11.18
N GLU A 118 4.46 -2.82 11.40
CA GLU A 118 4.25 -4.11 12.06
C GLU A 118 3.63 -3.97 13.45
N CYS A 119 3.77 -2.80 14.08
CA CYS A 119 3.22 -2.43 15.37
C CYS A 119 2.17 -1.29 15.28
N LYS A 120 1.63 -1.03 14.09
CA LYS A 120 0.70 0.08 13.81
C LYS A 120 -0.62 -0.06 14.57
N SER A 121 -1.10 -1.29 14.77
CA SER A 121 -2.28 -1.59 15.56
C SER A 121 -2.15 -1.03 16.99
N PHE A 122 -1.07 -1.40 17.68
CA PHE A 122 -0.77 -0.94 19.06
C PHE A 122 -0.60 0.58 19.14
N MET A 123 0.11 1.18 18.17
CA MET A 123 0.27 2.63 18.09
C MET A 123 -1.09 3.35 17.95
N THR A 124 -2.00 2.80 17.13
CA THR A 124 -3.31 3.40 16.90
C THR A 124 -4.17 3.35 18.17
N SER A 125 -4.16 2.23 18.88
CA SER A 125 -4.86 2.09 20.16
C SER A 125 -4.36 3.09 21.20
N TYR A 126 -3.04 3.28 21.31
CA TYR A 126 -2.44 4.25 22.21
C TYR A 126 -2.86 5.70 21.88
N LEU A 127 -2.76 6.10 20.61
CA LEU A 127 -3.19 7.43 20.15
C LEU A 127 -4.69 7.67 20.38
N GLN A 128 -5.51 6.63 20.19
CA GLN A 128 -6.94 6.71 20.46
C GLN A 128 -7.22 6.92 21.96
N CYS A 129 -6.47 6.26 22.84
CA CYS A 129 -6.58 6.45 24.28
C CYS A 129 -6.17 7.88 24.70
N LEU A 130 -5.06 8.40 24.15
CA LEU A 130 -4.65 9.78 24.41
C LEU A 130 -5.70 10.79 23.95
N SER A 131 -6.24 10.60 22.74
CA SER A 131 -7.30 11.47 22.21
C SER A 131 -8.56 11.47 23.08
N LYS A 132 -8.91 10.34 23.72
CA LYS A 132 -10.08 10.22 24.60
C LYS A 132 -9.85 10.91 25.96
N ASN A 133 -8.62 10.88 26.47
CA ASN A 133 -8.27 11.40 27.80
C ASN A 133 -7.61 12.79 27.75
N LYS A 134 -7.89 13.60 26.72
CA LYS A 134 -7.31 14.96 26.55
C LYS A 134 -5.77 14.99 26.63
N ASN A 135 -5.13 13.99 26.03
CA ASN A 135 -3.68 13.76 26.06
C ASN A 135 -3.09 13.39 27.43
N ASP A 136 -3.90 13.02 28.42
CA ASP A 136 -3.39 12.38 29.64
C ASP A 136 -2.88 10.98 29.32
N SER A 137 -1.59 10.76 29.58
CA SER A 137 -0.88 9.51 29.28
C SER A 137 -1.03 8.47 30.38
N THR A 138 -1.41 8.86 31.60
CA THR A 138 -1.48 8.02 32.79
C THR A 138 -2.37 6.77 32.60
N PRO A 139 -3.62 6.88 32.10
CA PRO A 139 -4.46 5.70 31.86
C PRO A 139 -3.98 4.86 30.67
N CYS A 140 -3.24 5.46 29.74
CA CYS A 140 -2.82 4.85 28.48
C CYS A 140 -1.45 4.16 28.55
N ARG A 141 -0.81 4.12 29.73
CA ARG A 141 0.55 3.57 29.90
C ARG A 141 0.64 2.08 29.51
N HIS A 142 -0.43 1.31 29.72
CA HIS A 142 -0.50 -0.11 29.32
C HIS A 142 -0.41 -0.28 27.80
N LEU A 143 -1.10 0.56 27.02
CA LEU A 143 -1.04 0.54 25.55
C LEU A 143 0.33 1.00 25.02
N ASN A 144 0.97 1.93 25.72
CA ASN A 144 2.33 2.35 25.38
C ASN A 144 3.34 1.20 25.58
N LYS A 145 3.16 0.39 26.64
CA LYS A 145 3.97 -0.80 26.91
C LYS A 145 3.88 -1.81 25.76
N GLU A 146 2.68 -2.16 25.31
CA GLU A 146 2.47 -3.10 24.18
C GLU A 146 3.11 -2.60 22.87
N TYR A 147 3.01 -1.30 22.61
CA TYR A 147 3.62 -0.70 21.43
C TYR A 147 5.15 -0.80 21.45
N LEU A 148 5.77 -0.46 22.58
CA LEU A 148 7.23 -0.55 22.75
C LEU A 148 7.70 -2.00 22.76
N GLU A 149 6.93 -2.92 23.34
CA GLU A 149 7.21 -4.35 23.33
C GLU A 149 7.27 -4.90 21.90
N CYS A 150 6.28 -4.57 21.08
CA CYS A 150 6.25 -4.97 19.68
C CYS A 150 7.50 -4.47 18.93
N ARG A 151 7.95 -3.24 19.21
CA ARG A 151 9.15 -2.68 18.60
C ARG A 151 10.43 -3.36 19.06
N MET A 152 10.55 -3.71 20.33
CA MET A 152 11.69 -4.45 20.88
C MET A 152 11.75 -5.89 20.38
N LYS A 153 10.61 -6.58 20.30
CA LYS A 153 10.52 -7.97 19.79
C LYS A 153 10.93 -8.06 18.32
N ARG A 154 10.57 -7.06 17.52
CA ARG A 154 10.87 -7.02 16.08
C ARG A 154 12.19 -6.33 15.72
N GLY A 155 12.98 -5.91 16.71
CA GLY A 155 14.26 -5.22 16.46
C GLY A 155 14.11 -3.84 15.82
N LEU A 156 12.94 -3.21 15.96
CA LEU A 156 12.64 -1.84 15.50
C LEU A 156 13.00 -0.78 16.55
N MET A 157 13.53 -1.22 17.69
CA MET A 157 14.05 -0.42 18.80
C MET A 157 15.05 -1.27 19.59
N GLU A 158 16.06 -0.62 20.16
CA GLU A 158 16.98 -1.24 21.12
C GLU A 158 16.21 -1.72 22.36
N ARG A 159 16.60 -2.87 22.91
CA ARG A 159 15.93 -3.40 24.11
C ARG A 159 16.37 -2.59 25.32
N ASP A 160 15.40 -2.10 26.07
CA ASP A 160 15.61 -1.41 27.33
C ASP A 160 14.64 -1.95 28.39
N SER A 161 14.96 -1.73 29.66
CA SER A 161 14.12 -2.15 30.78
C SER A 161 12.89 -1.25 30.92
N TRP A 162 11.77 -1.83 31.38
CA TRP A 162 10.52 -1.09 31.57
C TRP A 162 10.66 0.05 32.58
N THR A 163 11.54 -0.07 33.57
CA THR A 163 11.83 0.98 34.56
C THR A 163 12.48 2.19 33.90
N ASN A 164 13.45 1.99 33.01
CA ASN A 164 14.14 3.08 32.29
C ASN A 164 13.20 3.83 31.34
N LEU A 165 12.22 3.11 30.78
CA LEU A 165 11.18 3.68 29.92
C LEU A 165 10.01 4.30 30.70
N GLY A 166 10.12 4.41 32.03
CA GLY A 166 9.06 4.98 32.85
C GLY A 166 7.78 4.15 32.83
N LEU A 167 7.87 2.83 32.72
CA LEU A 167 6.76 1.86 32.68
C LEU A 167 6.89 0.76 33.74
N GLY A 168 7.81 0.89 34.70
CA GLY A 168 8.09 -0.13 35.71
C GLY A 168 6.96 -0.43 36.71
N ASN A 169 5.97 0.46 36.83
CA ASN A 169 4.85 0.29 37.77
C ASN A 169 3.65 -0.45 37.17
N LEU A 170 3.75 -0.96 35.94
CA LEU A 170 2.68 -1.69 35.28
C LEU A 170 2.88 -3.21 35.48
N PRO A 171 1.82 -3.96 35.82
CA PRO A 171 1.91 -5.42 35.84
C PRO A 171 2.38 -5.93 34.46
N ASP A 172 3.26 -6.92 34.47
CA ASP A 172 3.64 -7.61 33.25
C ASP A 172 2.44 -8.40 32.75
N SER A 173 1.90 -7.99 31.60
CA SER A 173 0.93 -8.78 30.86
C SER A 173 1.63 -10.05 30.40
N VAL A 174 1.48 -11.11 31.19
CA VAL A 174 1.95 -12.46 30.90
C VAL A 174 1.34 -12.91 29.57
N SER A 175 2.18 -12.98 28.54
CA SER A 175 2.02 -13.94 27.43
C SER A 175 3.38 -14.52 27.05
N ASP A 176 4.13 -14.95 28.07
CA ASP A 176 5.07 -16.06 27.91
C ASP A 176 4.30 -17.35 28.24
N SER A 177 3.85 -18.05 27.20
CA SER A 177 3.65 -19.48 27.29
C SER A 177 5.01 -20.12 27.58
N LYS A 178 5.36 -20.26 28.86
CA LYS A 178 6.39 -21.21 29.29
C LYS A 178 5.98 -22.60 28.75
N PRO A 179 6.85 -23.32 28.03
CA PRO A 179 6.59 -24.72 27.73
C PRO A 179 6.58 -25.50 29.05
N VAL A 180 5.47 -26.14 29.34
CA VAL A 180 5.34 -27.12 30.42
C VAL A 180 6.31 -28.27 30.10
N LYS A 181 7.41 -28.37 30.84
CA LYS A 181 8.16 -29.63 30.93
C LYS A 181 7.32 -30.59 31.76
N GLY A 182 6.73 -31.59 31.11
CA GLY A 182 6.15 -32.74 31.77
C GLY A 182 7.26 -33.62 32.33
N SER A 183 7.17 -33.89 33.64
CA SER A 183 7.82 -35.02 34.31
C SER A 183 6.82 -36.14 34.46
#